data_AF-A0A3B8S1Z2-F1
#
_entry.id   AF-A0A3B8S1Z2-F1
#
_cell.length_a   1.000
_cell.length_b   1.000
_cell.length_c   1.000
_cell.angle_alpha   90.00
_cell.angle_beta   90.00
_cell.angle_gamma   90.00
#
_symmetry.space_group_name_H-M   'P 1'
#
loop_
_entity.id
_entity.type
_entity.pdbx_description
1 polymer ?
#
loop_
_entity_poly.entity_id
_entity_poly.type
_entity_poly.pdbx_seq_one_letter_code
_entity_poly.pdbx_strand_id
1 'polypeptide(L)'
;MFTLQAYRNVVALLSTLCFFMLFVLSGCTQDSSSQASDAVNVGSSVSESQDKDLAPEPESKIVSLHSGQSTAVNKIAVSKKFMAVTANPYATQAAYAILEKGGSAIDAAIAAQMVLGLVEPQSSGIGGGAFMLYWDAGEKKLIAYDGREVAPMAADENLFIGQDGKPDSFFDAV
;
A
#
# COMPACT_ATOMS: atom_id res chain seq x y z
N MET A 1 56.77 -1.24 -12.08
CA MET A 1 55.66 -1.51 -11.14
C MET A 1 54.35 -0.78 -11.49
N PHE A 2 54.28 0.04 -12.56
CA PHE A 2 53.06 0.79 -12.94
C PHE A 2 52.18 0.13 -14.02
N THR A 3 52.68 -0.89 -14.73
CA THR A 3 51.97 -1.54 -15.84
C THR A 3 50.96 -2.61 -15.42
N LEU A 4 51.12 -3.25 -14.26
CA LEU A 4 50.17 -4.26 -13.76
C LEU A 4 48.90 -3.66 -13.13
N GLN A 5 48.95 -2.42 -12.64
CA GLN A 5 47.79 -1.75 -12.02
C GLN A 5 46.76 -1.31 -13.08
N ALA A 6 47.23 -0.86 -14.25
CA ALA A 6 46.36 -0.48 -15.37
C ALA A 6 45.61 -1.69 -15.94
N TYR A 7 46.26 -2.85 -16.02
CA TYR A 7 45.64 -4.07 -16.56
C TYR A 7 44.53 -4.63 -15.66
N ARG A 8 44.68 -4.54 -14.33
CA ARG A 8 43.64 -4.95 -13.37
C ARG A 8 42.38 -4.10 -13.48
N ASN A 9 42.51 -2.80 -13.70
CA ASN A 9 41.36 -1.90 -13.85
C ASN A 9 40.64 -2.10 -15.18
N VAL A 10 41.36 -2.37 -16.26
CA VAL A 10 40.77 -2.65 -17.59
C VAL A 10 40.05 -4.01 -17.61
N VAL A 11 40.64 -5.04 -16.99
CA VAL A 11 40.00 -6.38 -16.89
C VAL A 11 38.76 -6.33 -15.99
N ALA A 12 38.78 -5.57 -14.89
CA ALA A 12 37.60 -5.35 -14.05
C ALA A 12 36.50 -4.59 -14.80
N LEU A 13 36.85 -3.56 -15.59
CA LEU A 13 35.86 -2.81 -16.38
C LEU A 13 35.23 -3.68 -17.48
N LEU A 14 36.03 -4.48 -18.20
CA LEU A 14 35.53 -5.36 -19.26
C LEU A 14 34.65 -6.49 -18.72
N SER A 15 34.98 -7.04 -17.54
CA SER A 15 34.19 -8.06 -16.84
C SER A 15 32.83 -7.52 -16.41
N THR A 16 32.79 -6.30 -15.87
CA THR A 16 31.55 -5.68 -15.39
C THR A 16 30.63 -5.28 -16.55
N LEU A 17 31.20 -4.81 -17.66
CA LEU A 17 30.45 -4.49 -18.89
C LEU A 17 29.82 -5.73 -19.54
N CYS A 18 30.51 -6.88 -19.47
CA CYS A 18 30.01 -8.14 -20.02
C CYS A 18 28.87 -8.73 -19.19
N PHE A 19 28.89 -8.54 -17.87
CA PHE A 19 27.81 -8.97 -16.97
C PHE A 19 26.55 -8.11 -17.12
N PHE A 20 26.72 -6.80 -17.35
CA PHE A 20 25.60 -5.88 -17.56
C PHE A 20 24.89 -6.11 -18.90
N MET A 21 25.63 -6.56 -19.93
CA MET A 21 25.06 -6.81 -21.26
C MET A 21 24.31 -8.16 -21.34
N LEU A 22 24.65 -9.13 -20.49
CA LEU A 22 23.96 -10.44 -20.43
C LEU A 22 22.59 -10.35 -19.75
N PHE A 23 22.38 -9.40 -18.83
CA PHE A 23 21.12 -9.22 -18.11
C PHE A 23 20.01 -8.57 -18.95
N VAL A 24 20.36 -7.89 -20.06
CA VAL A 24 19.40 -7.18 -20.92
C VAL A 24 18.74 -8.10 -21.96
N LEU A 25 19.27 -9.31 -22.20
CA LEU A 25 18.78 -10.21 -23.26
C LEU A 25 17.75 -11.28 -22.84
N SER A 26 17.38 -11.40 -21.57
CA SER A 26 16.38 -12.40 -21.13
C SER A 26 14.91 -11.94 -21.18
N GLY A 27 14.63 -10.80 -21.82
CA GLY A 27 13.29 -10.21 -21.84
C GLY A 27 12.51 -10.40 -23.15
N CYS A 28 12.32 -11.62 -23.66
CA CYS A 28 11.31 -11.94 -24.69
C CYS A 28 11.04 -13.46 -24.78
N THR A 29 9.84 -13.93 -24.42
CA THR A 29 9.06 -14.90 -25.24
C THR A 29 7.58 -14.96 -24.82
N GLN A 30 6.73 -15.21 -25.82
CA GLN A 30 5.25 -15.33 -25.83
C GLN A 30 4.76 -16.63 -25.12
N ASP A 31 3.50 -16.88 -24.78
CA ASP A 31 2.34 -17.02 -25.69
C ASP A 31 0.99 -17.21 -24.95
N SER A 32 -0.04 -17.36 -25.77
CA SER A 32 -1.48 -17.08 -25.63
C SER A 32 -2.34 -18.30 -25.24
N SER A 33 -3.65 -18.06 -25.01
CA SER A 33 -4.81 -19.00 -24.87
C SER A 33 -5.04 -19.57 -23.44
N SER A 34 -6.25 -19.73 -22.88
CA SER A 34 -7.65 -19.60 -23.32
C SER A 34 -8.59 -19.61 -22.09
N GLN A 35 -9.73 -18.93 -22.21
CA GLN A 35 -11.04 -19.01 -21.53
C GLN A 35 -11.28 -20.06 -20.41
N ALA A 36 -11.98 -19.66 -19.34
CA ALA A 36 -13.34 -20.13 -19.01
C ALA A 36 -13.93 -19.37 -17.80
N SER A 37 -15.20 -18.99 -17.97
CA SER A 37 -16.13 -18.38 -17.02
C SER A 37 -16.62 -19.38 -15.98
N ASP A 38 -16.87 -18.93 -14.74
CA ASP A 38 -17.97 -19.44 -13.91
C ASP A 38 -18.46 -18.35 -12.96
N ALA A 39 -19.72 -17.95 -13.14
CA ALA A 39 -20.43 -17.04 -12.27
C ALA A 39 -21.25 -17.87 -11.27
N VAL A 40 -20.95 -17.73 -9.98
CA VAL A 40 -21.73 -18.34 -8.89
C VAL A 40 -22.82 -17.37 -8.45
N ASN A 41 -24.08 -17.77 -8.60
CA ASN A 41 -25.26 -17.06 -8.14
C ASN A 41 -25.56 -17.46 -6.69
N VAL A 42 -25.36 -16.55 -5.74
CA VAL A 42 -25.75 -16.74 -4.34
C VAL A 42 -26.94 -15.84 -4.04
N GLY A 43 -28.14 -16.42 -4.15
CA GLY A 43 -29.32 -15.89 -3.49
C GLY A 43 -29.18 -16.11 -1.98
N SER A 44 -29.41 -15.08 -1.18
CA SER A 44 -29.50 -15.20 0.27
C SER A 44 -30.51 -14.21 0.80
N SER A 45 -31.73 -14.70 0.96
CA SER A 45 -32.73 -14.15 1.86
C SER A 45 -32.20 -14.21 3.29
N VAL A 46 -32.02 -13.06 3.95
CA VAL A 46 -31.84 -13.01 5.40
C VAL A 46 -32.92 -12.09 5.96
N SER A 47 -33.77 -12.70 6.76
CA SER A 47 -34.86 -12.12 7.53
C SER A 47 -34.32 -11.22 8.64
N GLU A 48 -34.80 -9.98 8.67
CA GLU A 48 -34.61 -9.01 9.74
C GLU A 48 -35.14 -9.54 11.09
N SER A 49 -34.30 -9.59 12.12
CA SER A 49 -34.73 -9.70 13.51
C SER A 49 -34.47 -8.35 14.19
N GLN A 50 -35.56 -7.68 14.57
CA GLN A 50 -35.56 -6.34 15.15
C GLN A 50 -35.10 -6.38 16.62
N ASP A 51 -33.95 -5.79 16.92
CA ASP A 51 -33.56 -5.42 18.28
C ASP A 51 -33.76 -3.91 18.46
N LYS A 52 -34.45 -3.52 19.54
CA LYS A 52 -35.14 -2.21 19.63
C LYS A 52 -34.42 -1.13 20.46
N ASP A 53 -33.19 -1.36 20.91
CA ASP A 53 -32.52 -0.48 21.88
C ASP A 53 -31.19 0.15 21.42
N LEU A 54 -30.94 0.28 20.11
CA LEU A 54 -29.78 1.00 19.58
C LEU A 54 -30.15 2.44 19.17
N ALA A 55 -29.29 3.40 19.54
CA ALA A 55 -29.37 4.81 19.12
C ALA A 55 -29.53 4.90 17.59
N PRO A 56 -30.23 5.93 17.05
CA PRO A 56 -30.41 6.06 15.62
C PRO A 56 -29.06 6.20 14.93
N GLU A 57 -28.61 5.13 14.27
CA GLU A 57 -27.53 5.16 13.31
C GLU A 57 -27.83 6.29 12.31
N PRO A 58 -26.86 7.17 11.97
CA PRO A 58 -27.07 8.12 10.90
C PRO A 58 -27.42 7.30 9.66
N GLU A 59 -28.58 7.56 9.04
CA GLU A 59 -29.04 6.84 7.86
C GLU A 59 -27.92 6.80 6.82
N SER A 60 -27.15 5.71 6.81
CA SER A 60 -26.31 5.39 5.68
C SER A 60 -27.33 5.06 4.60
N LYS A 61 -27.59 6.02 3.71
CA LYS A 61 -28.22 5.73 2.43
C LYS A 61 -27.32 4.67 1.79
N ILE A 62 -27.68 3.40 2.01
CA ILE A 62 -27.21 2.31 1.19
C ILE A 62 -27.78 2.69 -0.17
N VAL A 63 -26.91 3.25 -1.01
CA VAL A 63 -27.20 3.45 -2.42
C VAL A 63 -27.32 2.04 -2.97
N SER A 64 -28.53 1.51 -2.93
CA SER A 64 -28.85 0.29 -3.63
C SER A 64 -28.66 0.62 -5.10
N LEU A 65 -27.56 0.12 -5.67
CA LEU A 65 -27.23 0.18 -7.08
C LEU A 65 -28.23 -0.72 -7.84
N HIS A 66 -29.50 -0.29 -7.84
CA HIS A 66 -30.52 -0.84 -8.69
C HIS A 66 -30.28 -0.32 -10.11
N SER A 67 -30.18 -1.29 -11.01
CA SER A 67 -29.98 -1.17 -12.45
C SER A 67 -30.62 0.07 -13.08
N GLY A 68 -29.83 0.85 -13.81
CA GLY A 68 -30.37 1.78 -14.83
C GLY A 68 -29.56 3.05 -15.09
N GLN A 69 -28.72 3.50 -14.16
CA GLN A 69 -27.87 4.68 -14.39
C GLN A 69 -26.40 4.27 -14.47
N SER A 70 -25.95 4.05 -15.71
CA SER A 70 -24.52 4.10 -16.04
C SER A 70 -24.05 5.54 -15.84
N THR A 71 -23.75 5.91 -14.59
CA THR A 71 -22.72 6.92 -14.37
C THR A 71 -21.45 6.27 -14.91
N ALA A 72 -20.78 6.92 -15.86
CA ALA A 72 -19.57 6.39 -16.44
C ALA A 72 -18.50 6.26 -15.34
N VAL A 73 -18.46 5.13 -14.64
CA VAL A 73 -17.29 4.70 -13.87
C VAL A 73 -16.26 4.28 -14.90
N ASN A 74 -15.64 5.26 -15.54
CA ASN A 74 -14.65 5.00 -16.58
C ASN A 74 -13.35 5.71 -16.22
N LYS A 75 -12.66 5.08 -15.27
CA LYS A 75 -11.20 5.12 -15.18
C LYS A 75 -10.72 3.87 -14.44
N ILE A 76 -10.90 2.71 -15.09
CA ILE A 76 -10.23 1.49 -14.65
C ILE A 76 -8.82 1.54 -15.23
N ALA A 77 -7.80 1.66 -14.38
CA ALA A 77 -6.41 1.50 -14.80
C ALA A 77 -6.09 0.00 -14.92
N VAL A 78 -5.54 -0.41 -16.07
CA VAL A 78 -5.07 -1.78 -16.30
C VAL A 78 -3.63 -1.72 -16.76
N SER A 79 -2.78 -2.58 -16.22
CA SER A 79 -1.37 -2.66 -16.58
C SER A 79 -0.89 -4.10 -16.54
N LYS A 80 0.03 -4.43 -17.45
CA LYS A 80 0.69 -5.76 -17.49
C LYS A 80 1.98 -5.81 -16.69
N LYS A 81 2.55 -4.66 -16.32
CA LYS A 81 3.89 -4.58 -15.72
C LYS A 81 3.84 -4.29 -14.23
N PHE A 82 3.19 -3.20 -13.86
CA PHE A 82 3.08 -2.75 -12.48
C PHE A 82 1.83 -1.88 -12.30
N MET A 83 1.37 -1.77 -11.07
CA MET A 83 0.25 -0.93 -10.67
C MET A 83 0.61 -0.21 -9.37
N ALA A 84 0.23 1.06 -9.27
CA ALA A 84 0.26 1.83 -8.04
C ALA A 84 -1.11 2.47 -7.83
N VAL A 85 -1.64 2.37 -6.62
CA VAL A 85 -2.95 2.92 -6.25
C VAL A 85 -2.82 3.52 -4.85
N THR A 86 -3.23 4.77 -4.69
CA THR A 86 -3.26 5.47 -3.40
C THR A 86 -4.47 6.40 -3.34
N ALA A 87 -4.80 6.93 -2.16
CA ALA A 87 -5.91 7.87 -1.98
C ALA A 87 -5.70 9.21 -2.71
N ASN A 88 -4.44 9.60 -2.94
CA ASN A 88 -4.09 10.87 -3.59
C ASN A 88 -3.44 10.67 -4.98
N PRO A 89 -3.83 11.43 -6.01
CA PRO A 89 -3.19 11.33 -7.32
C PRO A 89 -1.68 11.67 -7.30
N TYR A 90 -1.23 12.61 -6.47
CA TYR A 90 0.20 12.96 -6.38
C TYR A 90 1.04 11.84 -5.78
N ALA A 91 0.52 11.15 -4.77
CA ALA A 91 1.19 9.99 -4.18
C ALA A 91 1.24 8.81 -5.17
N THR A 92 0.15 8.58 -5.91
CA THR A 92 0.11 7.59 -7.00
C THR A 92 1.15 7.90 -8.08
N GLN A 93 1.28 9.17 -8.48
CA GLN A 93 2.25 9.60 -9.47
C GLN A 93 3.70 9.42 -8.99
N ALA A 94 3.97 9.70 -7.70
CA ALA A 94 5.30 9.48 -7.12
C ALA A 94 5.67 7.99 -7.09
N ALA A 95 4.74 7.12 -6.65
CA ALA A 95 4.94 5.67 -6.67
C ALA A 95 5.16 5.15 -8.09
N TYR A 96 4.35 5.61 -9.05
CA TYR A 96 4.49 5.29 -10.47
C TYR A 96 5.88 5.66 -10.99
N ALA A 97 6.38 6.86 -10.69
CA ALA A 97 7.68 7.32 -11.14
C ALA A 97 8.84 6.46 -10.59
N ILE A 98 8.70 5.88 -9.39
CA ILE A 98 9.68 4.93 -8.85
C ILE A 98 9.62 3.60 -9.60
N LEU A 99 8.43 3.06 -9.84
CA LEU A 99 8.26 1.82 -10.59
C LEU A 99 8.74 1.94 -12.04
N GLU A 100 8.47 3.09 -12.68
CA GLU A 100 8.94 3.40 -14.04
C GLU A 100 10.48 3.42 -14.13
N LYS A 101 11.15 3.88 -13.08
CA LYS A 101 12.62 3.87 -12.97
C LYS A 101 13.20 2.49 -12.61
N GLY A 102 12.36 1.47 -12.50
CA GLY A 102 12.78 0.11 -12.15
C GLY A 102 12.96 -0.13 -10.65
N GLY A 103 12.43 0.75 -9.79
CA GLY A 103 12.37 0.53 -8.35
C GLY A 103 11.44 -0.63 -7.97
N SER A 104 11.63 -1.17 -6.77
CA SER A 104 10.78 -2.24 -6.24
C SER A 104 9.41 -1.72 -5.79
N ALA A 105 8.48 -2.65 -5.51
CA ALA A 105 7.18 -2.30 -4.92
C ALA A 105 7.32 -1.61 -3.56
N ILE A 106 8.36 -1.94 -2.78
CA ILE A 106 8.65 -1.29 -1.49
C ILE A 106 9.17 0.13 -1.70
N ASP A 107 10.08 0.36 -2.64
CA ASP A 107 10.56 1.71 -2.95
C ASP A 107 9.40 2.62 -3.37
N ALA A 108 8.49 2.09 -4.18
CA ALA A 108 7.29 2.80 -4.61
C ALA A 108 6.33 3.10 -3.45
N ALA A 109 6.15 2.16 -2.52
CA ALA A 109 5.33 2.36 -1.32
C ALA A 109 5.94 3.41 -0.38
N ILE A 110 7.26 3.43 -0.21
CA ILE A 110 7.96 4.46 0.59
C ILE A 110 7.75 5.84 -0.04
N ALA A 111 7.94 5.97 -1.36
CA ALA A 111 7.71 7.24 -2.06
C ALA A 111 6.25 7.70 -1.97
N ALA A 112 5.29 6.77 -2.12
CA ALA A 112 3.88 7.06 -1.90
C ALA A 112 3.64 7.62 -0.50
N GLN A 113 4.18 6.96 0.53
CA GLN A 113 3.94 7.35 1.93
C GLN A 113 4.56 8.70 2.28
N MET A 114 5.76 9.00 1.77
CA MET A 114 6.35 10.32 1.99
C MET A 114 5.53 11.44 1.35
N VAL A 115 4.92 11.18 0.20
CA VAL A 115 4.02 12.14 -0.44
C VAL A 115 2.67 12.22 0.29
N LEU A 116 2.08 11.09 0.71
CA LEU A 116 0.86 11.07 1.51
C LEU A 116 1.00 11.86 2.81
N GLY A 117 2.15 11.77 3.50
CA GLY A 117 2.43 12.59 4.67
C GLY A 117 2.39 14.10 4.42
N LEU A 118 2.54 14.55 3.17
CA LEU A 118 2.43 15.95 2.76
C LEU A 118 1.03 16.31 2.23
N VAL A 119 0.45 15.45 1.38
CA VAL A 119 -0.81 15.76 0.68
C VAL A 119 -2.06 15.28 1.41
N GLU A 120 -1.89 14.40 2.39
CA GLU A 120 -2.92 13.87 3.31
C GLU A 120 -2.39 13.81 4.77
N PRO A 121 -1.88 14.92 5.32
CA PRO A 121 -1.15 14.92 6.60
C PRO A 121 -2.02 14.52 7.80
N GLN A 122 -3.33 14.75 7.73
CA GLN A 122 -4.28 14.35 8.77
C GLN A 122 -4.53 12.84 8.85
N SER A 123 -4.19 12.10 7.78
CA SER A 123 -4.51 10.68 7.64
C SER A 123 -3.33 9.79 8.00
N SER A 124 -2.14 10.16 7.53
CA SER A 124 -0.93 9.37 7.72
C SER A 124 0.33 10.24 7.76
N GLY A 125 1.40 9.70 8.33
CA GLY A 125 2.69 10.39 8.37
C GLY A 125 3.69 9.68 9.28
N ILE A 126 4.89 10.25 9.38
CA ILE A 126 5.97 9.71 10.22
C ILE A 126 5.71 9.80 11.73
N GLY A 127 4.70 10.58 12.14
CA GLY A 127 4.32 10.75 13.54
C GLY A 127 3.28 9.74 14.05
N GLY A 128 2.75 8.89 13.17
CA GLY A 128 1.81 7.82 13.54
C GLY A 128 2.44 6.44 13.35
N GLY A 129 1.59 5.44 13.14
CA GLY A 129 1.97 4.06 12.90
C GLY A 129 1.39 3.47 11.62
N ALA A 130 1.87 2.30 11.24
CA ALA A 130 1.41 1.59 10.05
C ALA A 130 1.52 0.07 10.22
N PHE A 131 0.71 -0.65 9.45
CA PHE A 131 0.91 -2.06 9.17
C PHE A 131 1.21 -2.21 7.67
N MET A 132 2.27 -2.95 7.33
CA MET A 132 2.59 -3.22 5.93
C MET A 132 2.65 -4.72 5.67
N LEU A 133 1.90 -5.16 4.67
CA LEU A 133 2.00 -6.51 4.14
C LEU A 133 2.89 -6.49 2.90
N TYR A 134 3.93 -7.31 2.91
CA TYR A 134 4.90 -7.42 1.83
C TYR A 134 5.02 -8.88 1.39
N TRP A 135 4.80 -9.13 0.09
CA TRP A 135 5.05 -10.42 -0.52
C TRP A 135 6.46 -10.42 -1.12
N ASP A 136 7.36 -11.20 -0.52
CA ASP A 136 8.65 -11.49 -1.11
C ASP A 136 8.49 -12.61 -2.15
N ALA A 137 8.64 -12.26 -3.42
CA ALA A 137 8.51 -13.21 -4.52
C ALA A 137 9.70 -14.19 -4.62
N GLY A 138 10.87 -13.80 -4.13
CA GLY A 138 12.07 -14.65 -4.10
C GLY A 138 11.94 -15.75 -3.05
N GLU A 139 11.49 -15.39 -1.84
CA GLU A 139 11.26 -16.33 -0.75
C GLU A 139 9.88 -17.00 -0.79
N LYS A 140 8.97 -16.49 -1.64
CA LYS A 140 7.55 -16.89 -1.68
C LYS A 140 6.89 -16.81 -0.31
N LYS A 141 7.12 -15.69 0.38
CA LYS A 141 6.69 -15.49 1.76
C LYS A 141 5.95 -14.17 1.91
N LEU A 142 4.86 -14.21 2.68
CA LEU A 142 4.18 -13.02 3.15
C LEU A 142 4.82 -12.56 4.46
N ILE A 143 5.23 -11.30 4.51
CA ILE A 143 5.83 -10.65 5.67
C ILE A 143 4.87 -9.55 6.11
N ALA A 144 4.58 -9.50 7.41
CA ALA A 144 3.84 -8.42 8.03
C ALA A 144 4.80 -7.58 8.87
N TYR A 145 4.89 -6.29 8.56
CA TYR A 145 5.60 -5.31 9.37
C TYR A 145 4.60 -4.62 10.29
N ASP A 146 4.87 -4.71 11.59
CA ASP A 146 4.14 -4.01 12.63
C ASP A 146 4.93 -2.75 13.04
N GLY A 147 4.38 -1.59 12.66
CA GLY A 147 4.85 -0.28 13.07
C GLY A 147 3.80 0.44 13.92
N ARG A 148 3.04 -0.28 14.74
CA ARG A 148 2.08 0.29 15.69
C ARG A 148 2.81 1.14 16.73
N GLU A 149 2.19 2.25 17.08
CA GLU A 149 2.64 3.15 18.14
C GLU A 149 2.66 2.44 19.50
N VAL A 150 3.57 2.85 20.38
CA VAL A 150 3.74 2.25 21.70
C VAL A 150 3.57 3.33 22.76
N ALA A 151 2.75 3.04 23.77
CA ALA A 151 2.62 3.92 24.92
C ALA A 151 3.99 4.12 25.60
N PRO A 152 4.38 5.36 25.94
CA PRO A 152 5.65 5.60 26.60
C PRO A 152 5.68 4.96 27.98
N MET A 153 6.87 4.68 28.52
CA MET A 153 7.02 4.02 29.83
C MET A 153 6.34 4.74 31.00
N ALA A 154 6.13 6.04 30.89
CA ALA A 154 5.48 6.86 31.92
C ALA A 154 3.94 6.86 31.82
N ALA A 155 3.36 6.30 30.76
CA ALA A 155 1.92 6.15 30.64
C ALA A 155 1.45 5.01 31.54
N ASP A 156 0.45 5.29 32.38
CA ASP A 156 -0.23 4.31 33.23
C ASP A 156 -1.74 4.30 32.95
N GLU A 157 -2.49 3.46 33.67
CA GLU A 157 -3.95 3.32 33.50
C GLU A 157 -4.74 4.58 33.86
N ASN A 158 -4.15 5.55 34.55
CA ASN A 158 -4.79 6.78 35.00
C ASN A 158 -4.38 8.01 34.17
N LEU A 159 -3.65 7.84 33.06
CA LEU A 159 -3.11 8.94 32.24
C LEU A 159 -4.14 9.98 31.81
N PHE A 160 -5.41 9.58 31.63
CA PHE A 160 -6.51 10.44 31.21
C PHE A 160 -7.60 10.60 32.29
N ILE A 161 -7.24 10.37 33.56
CA ILE A 161 -8.14 10.49 34.71
C ILE A 161 -7.71 11.69 35.54
N GLY A 162 -8.63 12.64 35.69
CA GLY A 162 -8.44 13.85 36.49
C GLY A 162 -8.35 13.54 37.99
N GLN A 163 -7.90 14.53 38.76
CA GLN A 163 -7.70 14.40 40.22
C GLN A 163 -9.00 14.14 40.99
N ASP A 164 -10.15 14.45 40.40
CA ASP A 164 -11.47 14.17 40.96
C ASP A 164 -11.94 12.72 40.72
N GLY A 165 -11.10 11.89 40.08
CA GLY A 165 -11.39 10.50 39.73
C GLY A 165 -12.27 10.34 38.50
N LYS A 166 -12.52 11.40 37.72
CA LYS A 166 -13.31 11.33 36.49
C LYS A 166 -12.41 11.45 35.26
N PRO A 167 -12.84 10.96 34.08
CA PRO A 167 -12.11 11.20 32.83
C PRO A 167 -11.95 12.69 32.55
N ASP A 168 -10.77 13.10 32.09
CA ASP A 168 -10.51 14.47 31.68
C ASP A 168 -11.43 14.88 30.51
N SER A 169 -11.69 16.18 30.39
CA SER A 169 -12.37 16.70 29.20
C SER A 169 -11.47 16.52 27.98
N PHE A 170 -12.07 16.44 26.78
CA PHE A 170 -11.31 16.15 25.56
C PHE A 170 -10.09 17.06 25.38
N PHE A 171 -10.24 18.38 25.60
CA PHE A 171 -9.14 19.34 25.43
C PHE A 171 -8.07 19.31 26.51
N ASP A 172 -8.37 18.69 27.66
CA ASP A 172 -7.39 18.53 28.74
C ASP A 172 -6.57 17.24 28.55
N ALA A 173 -7.10 16.27 27.79
CA ALA A 173 -6.49 14.96 27.55
C ALA A 173 -5.56 14.89 26.31
N VAL A 174 -5.61 15.88 25.40
CA VAL A 174 -4.92 15.84 24.07
C VAL A 174 -3.94 16.97 23.85
#